data_AF-A0A7S1GFC6-F1
#
_entry.id   AF-A0A7S1GFC6-F1
#
_cell.length_a   1.000
_cell.length_b   1.000
_cell.length_c   1.000
_cell.angle_alpha   90.00
_cell.angle_beta   90.00
_cell.angle_gamma   90.00
#
_symmetry.space_group_name_H-M   'P 1'
#
loop_
_entity.id
_entity.type
_entity.pdbx_description
1 polymer ?
#
loop_
_entity_poly.entity_id
_entity_poly.type
_entity_poly.pdbx_seq_one_letter_code
_entity_poly.pdbx_strand_id
1 'polypeptide(L)'
;MESTRIIPFCVPLTPRESSGVGVVGTITLRGQSAIVWFGWGAVERREEDDCENNIRSDNSTVAVGTGRPPMGSLSVSMPPSTRKGPSRMPTPTSQLVGGSSDEDMMLGQQMSARLAKRIGWPIFVSCSFSDFGQNGVSPALAAGFDDDTMPAAMAEKEVTRILTLEKDKLVVST
;
A
#
# COMPACT_ATOMS: atom_id res chain seq x y z
N MET A 1 -8.55 -20.24 15.20
CA MET A 1 -9.11 -18.89 14.94
C MET A 1 -8.16 -18.21 13.97
N GLU A 2 -8.68 -17.68 12.87
CA GLU A 2 -7.86 -16.98 11.88
C GLU A 2 -7.48 -15.59 12.44
N SER A 3 -6.20 -15.38 12.73
CA SER A 3 -5.73 -14.15 13.37
C SER A 3 -5.64 -13.02 12.35
N THR A 4 -6.29 -11.90 12.64
CA THR A 4 -6.07 -10.65 11.90
C THR A 4 -4.68 -10.11 12.24
N ARG A 5 -3.92 -9.67 11.23
CA ARG A 5 -2.61 -9.02 11.40
C ARG A 5 -2.60 -7.71 10.65
N ILE A 6 -2.06 -6.67 11.26
CA ILE A 6 -1.95 -5.32 10.67
C ILE A 6 -0.47 -5.02 10.52
N ILE A 7 -0.05 -4.71 9.30
CA ILE A 7 1.34 -4.41 8.95
C ILE A 7 1.40 -2.96 8.46
N PRO A 8 1.94 -2.02 9.24
CA PRO A 8 2.21 -0.67 8.74
C PRO A 8 3.36 -0.72 7.72
N PHE A 9 3.31 0.14 6.72
CA PHE A 9 4.40 0.34 5.77
C PHE A 9 4.55 1.80 5.40
N CYS A 10 5.74 2.16 4.94
CA CYS A 10 6.00 3.47 4.35
C CYS A 10 6.99 3.35 3.20
N VAL A 11 6.85 4.24 2.23
CA VAL A 11 7.76 4.40 1.11
C VAL A 11 8.26 5.85 1.13
N PRO A 12 9.51 6.08 1.56
CA PRO A 12 10.11 7.42 1.53
C PRO A 12 10.35 7.83 0.07
N LEU A 13 9.93 9.05 -0.29
CA LEU A 13 10.00 9.55 -1.67
C LEU A 13 11.06 10.63 -1.88
N THR A 14 11.65 11.17 -0.81
CA THR A 14 12.65 12.24 -0.86
C THR A 14 14.07 11.75 -0.48
N PRO A 15 15.14 12.40 -0.98
CA PRO A 15 16.52 12.03 -0.66
C PRO A 15 16.90 12.39 0.78
N ARG A 16 17.33 11.36 1.53
CA ARG A 16 18.18 11.23 2.73
C ARG A 16 18.37 12.33 3.80
N GLU A 17 18.07 13.61 3.62
CA GLU A 17 18.56 14.68 4.53
C GLU A 17 17.50 15.63 5.11
N SER A 18 16.21 15.49 4.79
CA SER A 18 15.15 16.29 5.43
C SER A 18 13.96 15.41 5.79
N SER A 19 13.26 15.75 6.89
CA SER A 19 11.96 15.17 7.24
C SER A 19 11.06 15.13 6.00
N GLY A 20 10.76 13.92 5.53
CA GLY A 20 10.29 13.72 4.16
C GLY A 20 8.79 13.44 4.07
N VAL A 21 8.17 13.88 2.98
CA VAL A 21 6.86 13.39 2.56
C VAL A 21 7.06 12.05 1.84
N GLY A 22 6.18 11.09 2.09
CA GLY A 22 6.20 9.78 1.46
C GLY A 22 4.81 9.15 1.37
N VAL A 23 4.74 7.92 0.85
CA VAL A 23 3.53 7.11 0.91
C VAL A 23 3.52 6.35 2.23
N VAL A 24 2.45 6.43 2.99
CA VAL A 24 2.26 5.68 4.23
C VAL A 24 0.98 4.88 4.16
N GLY A 25 0.95 3.72 4.81
CA GLY A 25 -0.21 2.86 4.75
C GLY A 25 -0.18 1.68 5.71
N THR A 26 -1.23 0.88 5.61
CA THR A 26 -1.41 -0.35 6.37
C THR A 26 -1.87 -1.47 5.45
N ILE A 27 -1.40 -2.69 5.72
CA ILE A 27 -1.87 -3.93 5.13
C ILE A 27 -2.53 -4.74 6.24
N THR A 28 -3.82 -4.94 6.14
CA THR A 28 -4.58 -5.82 7.04
C THR A 28 -4.74 -7.18 6.39
N LEU A 29 -4.13 -8.20 6.98
CA LEU A 29 -4.21 -9.58 6.54
C LEU A 29 -5.27 -10.34 7.33
N ARG A 30 -6.09 -11.11 6.63
CA ARG A 30 -7.03 -12.06 7.23
C ARG A 30 -7.10 -13.30 6.34
N GLY A 31 -6.49 -14.39 6.80
CA GLY A 31 -6.39 -15.61 6.01
C GLY A 31 -5.64 -15.39 4.70
N GLN A 32 -6.21 -15.89 3.61
CA GLN A 32 -5.74 -15.66 2.24
C GLN A 32 -6.40 -14.43 1.60
N SER A 33 -6.59 -13.35 2.36
CA SER A 33 -7.10 -12.07 1.86
C SER A 33 -6.38 -10.89 2.51
N ALA A 34 -6.32 -9.77 1.80
CA ALA A 34 -5.65 -8.56 2.29
C ALA A 34 -6.43 -7.29 1.95
N ILE A 35 -6.44 -6.35 2.89
CA ILE A 35 -6.89 -4.98 2.70
C ILE A 35 -5.68 -4.07 2.77
N VAL A 36 -5.45 -3.31 1.71
CA VAL A 36 -4.34 -2.37 1.58
C VAL A 36 -4.92 -0.97 1.62
N TRP A 37 -4.45 -0.15 2.55
CA TRP A 37 -4.83 1.25 2.64
C TRP A 37 -3.59 2.12 2.68
N PHE A 38 -3.50 3.12 1.82
CA PHE A 38 -2.36 4.02 1.77
C PHE A 38 -2.71 5.37 1.17
N GLY A 39 -1.84 6.33 1.43
CA GLY A 39 -1.91 7.67 0.86
C GLY A 39 -0.66 8.45 1.27
N TRP A 40 -0.71 9.76 1.07
CA TRP A 40 0.36 10.64 1.48
C TRP A 40 0.47 10.76 3.00
N GLY A 41 1.71 10.83 3.50
CA GLY A 41 1.97 11.12 4.90
C GLY A 41 3.42 11.51 5.18
N ALA A 42 3.64 12.04 6.38
CA ALA A 42 4.98 12.32 6.88
C ALA A 42 5.73 11.01 7.16
N VAL A 43 7.01 10.98 6.78
CA VAL A 43 7.93 9.88 7.04
C VAL A 43 9.08 10.42 7.87
N GLU A 44 9.12 10.07 9.15
CA GLU A 44 10.25 10.37 10.03
C GLU A 44 11.33 9.30 9.84
N ARG A 45 12.56 9.74 9.58
CA ARG A 45 13.73 8.87 9.64
C ARG A 45 14.25 8.92 11.07
N ARG A 46 14.33 7.77 11.74
CA ARG A 46 14.98 7.71 13.04
C ARG A 46 16.49 7.90 12.81
N GLU A 47 17.03 9.02 13.26
CA GLU A 47 18.47 9.24 13.31
C GLU A 47 19.07 8.21 14.27
N GLU A 48 20.05 7.45 13.80
CA GLU A 48 20.80 6.49 14.61
C GLU A 48 21.77 7.26 15.50
N ASP A 49 21.31 7.78 16.64
CA ASP A 49 22.19 8.21 17.74
C ASP A 49 21.69 7.61 19.07
N ASP A 50 22.52 6.69 19.57
CA ASP A 50 22.69 6.18 20.93
C ASP A 50 21.58 5.38 21.69
N CYS A 51 22.07 4.28 22.29
CA CYS A 51 21.58 3.47 23.42
C CYS A 51 20.67 2.25 23.14
N GLU A 52 21.33 1.08 23.13
CA GLU A 52 20.95 -0.22 23.70
C GLU A 52 19.48 -0.53 24.08
N ASN A 53 19.11 -1.75 23.66
CA ASN A 53 18.14 -2.70 24.22
C ASN A 53 16.71 -2.72 23.65
N ASN A 54 16.51 -3.79 22.87
CA ASN A 54 15.26 -4.53 22.62
C ASN A 54 14.25 -3.87 21.68
N ILE A 55 14.19 -4.36 20.44
CA ILE A 55 13.16 -5.32 20.01
C ILE A 55 13.54 -5.89 18.63
N ARG A 56 13.60 -7.21 18.57
CA ARG A 56 13.62 -8.00 17.34
C ARG A 56 12.36 -7.72 16.51
N SER A 57 12.52 -7.06 15.37
CA SER A 57 11.84 -7.32 14.09
C SER A 57 12.38 -6.29 13.10
N ASP A 58 13.11 -6.73 12.07
CA ASP A 58 13.76 -5.87 11.08
C ASP A 58 12.77 -4.95 10.34
N ASN A 59 12.55 -3.74 10.90
CA ASN A 59 11.73 -2.64 10.39
C ASN A 59 12.39 -1.32 10.84
N SER A 60 13.39 -0.84 10.09
CA SER A 60 14.15 0.39 10.40
C SER A 60 13.40 1.70 10.08
N THR A 61 12.09 1.66 9.87
CA THR A 61 11.25 2.82 9.64
C THR A 61 9.97 2.68 10.47
N VAL A 62 9.84 3.49 11.52
CA VAL A 62 8.59 3.60 12.25
C VAL A 62 7.73 4.62 11.51
N ALA A 63 6.80 4.13 10.69
CA ALA A 63 5.84 4.99 10.01
C ALA A 63 4.85 5.56 11.05
N VAL A 64 5.16 6.72 11.61
CA VAL A 64 4.19 7.52 12.38
C VAL A 64 3.51 8.48 11.41
N GLY A 65 2.52 7.98 10.67
CA GLY A 65 1.53 8.85 10.05
C GLY A 65 0.61 9.40 11.13
N THR A 66 0.87 10.61 11.64
CA THR A 66 -0.03 11.28 12.60
C THR A 66 -1.35 11.75 11.98
N GLY A 67 -1.50 11.67 10.66
CA GLY A 67 -2.75 11.97 9.95
C GLY A 67 -3.28 10.71 9.29
N ARG A 68 -4.51 10.32 9.64
CA ARG A 68 -5.33 9.39 8.86
C ARG A 68 -5.30 9.88 7.40
N PRO A 69 -4.61 9.23 6.43
CA PRO A 69 -4.89 9.57 5.04
C PRO A 69 -6.39 9.38 4.87
N PRO A 70 -7.16 10.33 4.30
CA PRO A 70 -8.58 10.14 4.15
C PRO A 70 -8.84 8.79 3.45
N MET A 71 -9.88 8.07 3.88
CA MET A 71 -10.28 6.87 3.15
C MET A 71 -10.63 7.31 1.73
N GLY A 72 -9.76 6.96 0.78
CA GLY A 72 -10.00 7.21 -0.63
C GLY A 72 -10.96 6.18 -1.20
N SER A 73 -11.06 6.15 -2.52
CA SER A 73 -11.87 5.12 -3.20
C SER A 73 -11.45 3.72 -2.78
N LEU A 74 -12.42 2.81 -2.65
CA LEU A 74 -12.16 1.41 -2.27
C LEU A 74 -12.54 0.51 -3.42
N SER A 75 -11.57 -0.27 -3.91
CA SER A 75 -11.77 -1.32 -4.89
C SER A 75 -11.48 -2.69 -4.29
N VAL A 76 -12.07 -3.73 -4.88
CA VAL A 76 -11.73 -5.12 -4.61
C VAL A 76 -11.43 -5.83 -5.91
N SER A 77 -10.51 -6.77 -5.87
CA SER A 77 -10.25 -7.70 -6.97
C SER A 77 -10.16 -9.11 -6.47
N MET A 78 -10.85 -9.99 -7.19
CA MET A 78 -10.86 -11.42 -6.90
C MET A 78 -9.91 -12.14 -7.85
N PRO A 79 -9.01 -13.01 -7.34
CA PRO A 79 -8.14 -13.79 -8.19
C PRO A 79 -9.00 -14.75 -9.04
N PRO A 80 -8.63 -15.00 -10.30
CA PRO A 80 -9.39 -15.92 -11.14
C PRO A 80 -9.43 -17.31 -10.51
N SER A 81 -10.64 -17.85 -10.32
CA SER A 81 -10.86 -19.24 -9.90
C SER A 81 -10.09 -20.17 -10.82
N THR A 82 -9.26 -21.03 -10.25
CA THR A 82 -8.34 -21.93 -10.95
C THR A 82 -9.09 -22.99 -11.75
N ARG A 83 -9.61 -22.62 -12.93
CA ARG A 83 -9.71 -23.57 -14.04
C ARG A 83 -8.35 -23.59 -14.72
N LYS A 84 -7.63 -24.70 -14.52
CA LYS A 84 -6.33 -25.09 -15.11
C LYS A 84 -5.80 -24.11 -16.19
N GLY A 85 -4.77 -23.36 -15.82
CA GLY A 85 -3.98 -22.54 -16.74
C GLY A 85 -3.96 -21.05 -16.36
N PRO A 86 -3.01 -20.27 -16.91
CA PRO A 86 -3.02 -18.83 -16.75
C PRO A 86 -4.28 -18.26 -17.40
N SER A 87 -5.18 -17.72 -16.57
CA SER A 87 -6.35 -17.01 -17.09
C SER A 87 -5.88 -15.81 -17.91
N ARG A 88 -6.21 -15.82 -19.20
CA ARG A 88 -6.03 -14.67 -20.10
C ARG A 88 -7.07 -13.58 -19.85
N MET A 89 -8.08 -13.87 -19.03
CA MET A 89 -9.12 -12.91 -18.69
C MET A 89 -8.58 -11.86 -17.72
N PRO A 90 -9.02 -10.60 -17.85
CA PRO A 90 -8.73 -9.57 -16.86
C PRO A 90 -9.26 -10.01 -15.49
N THR A 91 -8.54 -9.63 -14.45
CA THR A 91 -8.96 -9.90 -13.07
C THR A 91 -10.18 -9.04 -12.76
N PRO A 92 -11.33 -9.64 -12.35
CA PRO A 92 -12.53 -8.87 -12.09
C PRO A 92 -12.29 -7.90 -10.93
N THR A 93 -12.54 -6.63 -11.19
CA THR A 93 -12.50 -5.54 -10.23
C THR A 93 -13.92 -5.11 -9.90
N SER A 94 -14.14 -4.65 -8.67
CA SER A 94 -15.40 -4.00 -8.28
C SER A 94 -15.09 -2.82 -7.39
N GLN A 95 -15.75 -1.70 -7.66
CA GLN A 95 -15.69 -0.54 -6.80
C GLN A 95 -16.69 -0.71 -5.65
N LEU A 96 -16.22 -0.62 -4.42
CA LEU A 96 -17.03 -0.71 -3.21
C LEU A 96 -17.38 0.67 -2.66
N VAL A 97 -16.44 1.62 -2.77
CA VAL A 97 -16.61 3.01 -2.32
C VAL A 97 -16.12 3.96 -3.41
N GLY A 98 -16.96 4.93 -3.77
CA GLY A 98 -16.65 6.04 -4.67
C GLY A 98 -15.53 6.94 -4.13
N GLY A 99 -14.81 7.63 -5.01
CA GLY A 99 -13.89 8.70 -4.65
C GLY A 99 -14.30 10.02 -5.30
N SER A 100 -13.68 11.12 -4.87
CA SER A 100 -13.76 12.44 -5.51
C SER A 100 -12.92 12.52 -6.80
N SER A 101 -11.85 11.73 -6.89
CA SER A 101 -10.93 11.66 -8.03
C SER A 101 -11.11 10.38 -8.83
N ASP A 102 -11.34 10.54 -10.13
CA ASP A 102 -11.40 9.43 -11.08
C ASP A 102 -10.03 8.75 -11.24
N GLU A 103 -8.94 9.50 -11.09
CA GLU A 103 -7.56 9.02 -11.13
C GLU A 103 -7.29 8.03 -9.98
N ASP A 104 -7.65 8.40 -8.75
CA ASP A 104 -7.52 7.51 -7.58
C ASP A 104 -8.40 6.26 -7.74
N MET A 105 -9.61 6.41 -8.31
CA MET A 105 -10.50 5.29 -8.60
C MET A 105 -9.89 4.33 -9.63
N MET A 106 -9.36 4.85 -10.72
CA MET A 106 -8.70 4.05 -11.76
C MET A 106 -7.44 3.37 -11.21
N LEU A 107 -6.62 4.10 -10.46
CA LEU A 107 -5.41 3.59 -9.85
C LEU A 107 -5.71 2.44 -8.89
N GLY A 108 -6.67 2.64 -7.98
CA GLY A 108 -7.09 1.63 -7.01
C GLY A 108 -7.59 0.35 -7.68
N GLN A 109 -8.41 0.47 -8.73
CA GLN A 109 -8.90 -0.70 -9.49
C GLN A 109 -7.78 -1.45 -10.21
N GLN A 110 -6.88 -0.72 -10.88
CA GLN A 110 -5.77 -1.35 -11.58
C GLN A 110 -4.79 -2.03 -10.62
N MET A 111 -4.51 -1.38 -9.49
CA MET A 111 -3.61 -1.91 -8.47
C MET A 111 -4.20 -3.15 -7.81
N SER A 112 -5.48 -3.13 -7.41
CA SER A 112 -6.14 -4.30 -6.83
C SER A 112 -6.12 -5.48 -7.80
N ALA A 113 -6.35 -5.25 -9.10
CA ALA A 113 -6.32 -6.29 -10.13
C ALA A 113 -4.93 -6.92 -10.25
N ARG A 114 -3.87 -6.10 -10.34
CA ARG A 114 -2.48 -6.57 -10.44
C ARG A 114 -2.06 -7.35 -9.21
N LEU A 115 -2.36 -6.84 -8.00
CA LEU A 115 -2.04 -7.50 -6.74
C LEU A 115 -2.80 -8.83 -6.61
N ALA A 116 -4.11 -8.86 -6.86
CA ALA A 116 -4.90 -10.09 -6.77
C ALA A 116 -4.43 -11.13 -7.78
N LYS A 117 -4.10 -10.74 -9.01
CA LYS A 117 -3.54 -11.64 -10.04
C LYS A 117 -2.19 -12.21 -9.62
N ARG A 118 -1.33 -11.40 -9.01
CA ARG A 118 0.04 -11.79 -8.64
C ARG A 118 0.08 -12.64 -7.37
N ILE A 119 -0.68 -12.27 -6.35
CA ILE A 119 -0.68 -12.95 -5.06
C ILE A 119 -1.63 -14.16 -5.08
N GLY A 120 -2.71 -14.11 -5.87
CA GLY A 120 -3.72 -15.17 -5.93
C GLY A 120 -4.73 -15.11 -4.78
N TRP A 121 -4.88 -13.94 -4.15
CA TRP A 121 -5.79 -13.68 -3.02
C TRP A 121 -6.79 -12.58 -3.37
N PRO A 122 -7.97 -12.53 -2.73
CA PRO A 122 -8.80 -11.34 -2.72
C PRO A 122 -8.03 -10.16 -2.13
N ILE A 123 -7.86 -9.10 -2.92
CA ILE A 123 -7.17 -7.88 -2.50
C ILE A 123 -8.14 -6.71 -2.57
N PHE A 124 -8.26 -6.00 -1.45
CA PHE A 124 -8.96 -4.73 -1.35
C PHE A 124 -7.92 -3.60 -1.34
N VAL A 125 -8.11 -2.56 -2.14
CA VAL A 125 -7.20 -1.41 -2.21
C VAL A 125 -7.99 -0.14 -1.95
N SER A 126 -7.53 0.65 -0.98
CA SER A 126 -7.93 2.02 -0.79
C SER A 126 -6.72 2.94 -0.92
N CYS A 127 -6.80 3.88 -1.86
CA CYS A 127 -5.76 4.87 -2.10
C CYS A 127 -6.35 6.28 -2.17
N SER A 128 -5.64 7.24 -1.61
CA SER A 128 -5.93 8.68 -1.71
C SER A 128 -4.61 9.42 -1.99
N PHE A 129 -4.42 9.83 -3.24
CA PHE A 129 -3.29 10.66 -3.67
C PHE A 129 -3.71 12.09 -3.99
N SER A 130 -4.96 12.28 -4.40
CA SER A 130 -5.47 13.55 -4.93
C SER A 130 -5.85 14.61 -3.87
N ASP A 131 -6.12 14.21 -2.62
CA ASP A 131 -6.78 15.09 -1.62
C ASP A 131 -5.83 15.84 -0.66
N PHE A 132 -4.52 15.69 -0.75
CA PHE A 132 -3.58 16.23 0.25
C PHE A 132 -2.95 17.59 -0.12
N GLY A 133 -3.52 18.31 -1.09
CA GLY A 133 -3.05 19.64 -1.50
C GLY A 133 -3.59 20.78 -0.62
N GLN A 134 -3.04 20.99 0.58
CA GLN A 134 -3.18 22.31 1.22
C GLN A 134 -2.39 23.32 0.37
N ASN A 135 -3.09 24.27 -0.26
CA ASN A 135 -2.57 25.31 -1.18
C ASN A 135 -2.52 24.95 -2.68
N GLY A 136 -3.19 23.88 -3.13
CA GLY A 136 -3.29 23.56 -4.56
C GLY A 136 -2.00 23.02 -5.20
N VAL A 137 -0.98 22.71 -4.40
CA VAL A 137 0.24 22.02 -4.82
C VAL A 137 0.07 20.53 -4.50
N SER A 138 0.13 19.66 -5.52
CA SER A 138 0.07 18.21 -5.31
C SER A 138 1.25 17.76 -4.41
N PRO A 139 1.04 16.83 -3.46
CA PRO A 139 2.12 16.28 -2.66
C PRO A 139 3.20 15.58 -3.49
N ALA A 140 2.84 14.99 -4.64
CA ALA A 140 3.82 14.50 -5.61
C ALA A 140 4.74 15.62 -6.08
N LEU A 141 4.17 16.76 -6.44
CA LEU A 141 4.92 17.94 -6.88
C LEU A 141 5.80 18.50 -5.76
N ALA A 142 5.30 18.51 -4.52
CA ALA A 142 6.09 18.91 -3.34
C ALA A 142 7.26 17.93 -3.07
N ALA A 143 7.10 16.66 -3.42
CA ALA A 143 8.15 15.64 -3.35
C ALA A 143 9.06 15.61 -4.60
N GLY A 144 8.86 16.51 -5.57
CA GLY A 144 9.67 16.63 -6.78
C GLY A 144 9.28 15.67 -7.91
N PHE A 145 8.07 15.14 -7.90
CA PHE A 145 7.52 14.30 -8.96
C PHE A 145 6.54 15.10 -9.83
N ASP A 146 6.58 14.84 -11.14
CA ASP A 146 5.69 15.47 -12.11
C ASP A 146 4.23 14.98 -11.98
N ASP A 147 4.02 13.76 -11.45
CA ASP A 147 2.70 13.15 -11.21
C ASP A 147 2.70 12.15 -10.04
N ASP A 148 1.51 11.64 -9.71
CA ASP A 148 1.29 10.64 -8.65
C ASP A 148 1.63 9.20 -9.11
N THR A 149 1.98 8.98 -10.38
CA THR A 149 2.16 7.62 -10.93
C THR A 149 3.39 6.93 -10.36
N MET A 150 4.50 7.67 -10.23
CA MET A 150 5.77 7.15 -9.70
C MET A 150 5.67 6.85 -8.18
N PRO A 151 5.12 7.74 -7.33
CA PRO A 151 4.75 7.42 -5.95
C PRO A 151 3.89 6.17 -5.80
N ALA A 152 2.82 6.05 -6.60
CA ALA A 152 1.91 4.92 -6.54
C ALA A 152 2.58 3.60 -6.97
N ALA A 153 3.43 3.63 -8.00
CA ALA A 153 4.19 2.47 -8.45
C ALA A 153 5.17 1.96 -7.39
N MET A 154 5.83 2.87 -6.66
CA MET A 154 6.71 2.49 -5.55
C MET A 154 5.92 1.90 -4.37
N ALA A 155 4.76 2.46 -4.05
CA ALA A 155 3.84 1.89 -3.05
C ALA A 155 3.38 0.49 -3.44
N GLU A 156 2.94 0.28 -4.69
CA GLU A 156 2.52 -1.04 -5.18
C GLU A 156 3.66 -2.06 -5.12
N LYS A 157 4.89 -1.65 -5.48
CA LYS A 157 6.07 -2.50 -5.40
C LYS A 157 6.33 -2.95 -3.96
N GLU A 158 6.21 -2.05 -3.00
CA GLU A 158 6.42 -2.37 -1.59
C GLU A 158 5.32 -3.26 -1.02
N VAL A 159 4.05 -2.94 -1.31
CA VAL A 159 2.90 -3.79 -0.96
C VAL A 159 3.07 -5.20 -1.53
N THR A 160 3.49 -5.30 -2.80
CA THR A 160 3.75 -6.59 -3.44
C THR A 160 4.83 -7.38 -2.71
N ARG A 161 5.93 -6.72 -2.30
CA ARG A 161 7.03 -7.35 -1.54
C ARG A 161 6.51 -7.92 -0.23
N ILE A 162 5.76 -7.12 0.54
CA ILE A 162 5.19 -7.53 1.84
C ILE A 162 4.21 -8.70 1.66
N LEU A 163 3.27 -8.60 0.72
CA LEU A 163 2.28 -9.66 0.47
C LEU A 163 2.92 -10.97 0.01
N THR A 164 4.00 -10.91 -0.77
CA THR A 164 4.75 -12.10 -1.19
C THR A 164 5.41 -12.79 -0.01
N LEU A 165 6.10 -12.03 0.86
CA LEU A 165 6.71 -12.57 2.07
C LEU A 165 5.67 -13.21 3.00
N GLU A 166 4.51 -12.59 3.14
CA GLU A 166 3.43 -13.10 3.99
C GLU A 166 2.75 -14.34 3.39
N LYS A 167 2.65 -14.42 2.06
CA LYS A 167 2.21 -15.62 1.36
C LYS A 167 3.17 -16.78 1.59
N ASP A 168 4.47 -16.56 1.48
CA ASP A 168 5.47 -17.62 1.65
C ASP A 168 5.47 -18.16 3.09
N LYS A 169 5.29 -17.29 4.10
CA LYS A 169 5.12 -17.71 5.51
C LYS A 169 3.92 -18.62 5.71
N LEU A 170 2.81 -18.37 5.00
CA LEU A 170 1.62 -19.23 5.08
C LEU A 170 1.85 -20.60 4.44
N VAL A 171 2.59 -20.68 3.33
CA VAL A 171 2.91 -21.95 2.66
C VAL A 171 3.81 -22.85 3.53
N VAL A 172 4.75 -22.27 4.28
CA VAL A 172 5.64 -23.02 5.18
C VAL A 172 4.90 -23.52 6.44
N SER A 173 3.79 -22.88 6.80
CA SER A 173 3.02 -23.21 8.01
C SER A 173 1.92 -24.27 7.78
N THR A 174 1.73 -24.73 6.55
CA THR A 174 0.74 -25.74 6.12
C THR A 174 1.41 -27.03 5.71
#